data_AF-A0A110B3B0-F1
#
_entry.id   AF-A0A110B3B0-F1
#
_cell.length_a   1.000
_cell.length_b   1.000
_cell.length_c   1.000
_cell.angle_alpha   90.00
_cell.angle_beta   90.00
_cell.angle_gamma   90.00
#
_symmetry.space_group_name_H-M   'P 1'
#
loop_
_entity.id
_entity.type
_entity.pdbx_description
1 polymer ?
#
loop_
_entity_poly.entity_id
_entity_poly.type
_entity_poly.pdbx_seq_one_letter_code
_entity_poly.pdbx_strand_id
1 'polypeptide(L)'
;MLQRSINSFEWFNACLKDDIDNTSKGFMRGLARFTKANITAWKAKNGINMLRLSLGIVFLWFGFLKFFTGISPAEDIAGRTISTLTFGLIKPAISMPLLAVWECTIGLGLITKAWMRLTLILLYFQMAGTFLPILFFPHETFSGFFTPTLLGQYIIKNFVLISGGIVLGAAVQESPPAVKVNKNEAIKLMSTRAIAETFEEDFAAHKN
;
A
#
# COMPACT_ATOMS: atom_id res chain seq x y z
N MET A 1 37.46 35.06 -48.68
CA MET A 1 36.00 34.82 -48.78
C MET A 1 35.58 33.41 -48.37
N LEU A 2 36.37 32.36 -48.65
CA LEU A 2 35.98 30.97 -48.36
C LEU A 2 35.89 30.62 -46.86
N GLN A 3 36.77 31.16 -46.01
CA GLN A 3 36.77 30.88 -44.55
C GLN A 3 35.50 31.35 -43.82
N ARG A 4 34.87 32.43 -44.28
CA ARG A 4 33.65 32.98 -43.68
C ARG A 4 32.41 32.11 -43.94
N SER A 5 32.39 31.44 -45.10
CA SER A 5 31.30 30.52 -45.49
C SER A 5 31.38 29.21 -44.70
N ILE A 6 32.59 28.67 -44.50
CA ILE A 6 32.82 27.44 -43.72
C ILE A 6 32.41 27.65 -42.25
N ASN A 7 32.83 28.74 -41.61
CA ASN A 7 32.44 29.04 -40.22
C ASN A 7 30.93 29.28 -40.06
N SER A 8 30.28 29.85 -41.08
CA SER A 8 28.82 30.03 -41.08
C SER A 8 28.08 28.70 -41.18
N PHE A 9 28.63 27.73 -41.92
CA PHE A 9 28.03 26.40 -42.07
C PHE A 9 28.23 25.53 -40.82
N GLU A 10 29.40 25.60 -40.17
CA GLU A 10 29.63 24.92 -38.89
C GLU A 10 28.78 25.51 -37.76
N TRP A 11 28.66 26.83 -37.69
CA TRP A 11 27.77 27.49 -36.73
C TRP A 11 26.30 27.12 -36.96
N PHE A 12 25.87 27.06 -38.22
CA PHE A 12 24.51 26.66 -38.58
C PHE A 12 24.23 25.19 -38.20
N ASN A 13 25.17 24.28 -38.45
CA ASN A 13 25.04 22.88 -38.03
C ASN A 13 25.04 22.71 -36.51
N ALA A 14 25.85 23.48 -35.77
CA ALA A 14 25.85 23.46 -34.31
C ALA A 14 24.51 23.97 -33.75
N CYS A 15 23.98 25.07 -34.30
CA CYS A 15 22.71 25.64 -33.89
C CYS A 15 21.52 24.70 -34.20
N LEU A 16 21.52 24.07 -35.39
CA LEU A 16 20.52 23.05 -35.74
C LEU A 16 20.57 21.85 -34.80
N LYS A 17 21.78 21.39 -34.45
CA LYS A 17 21.96 20.25 -33.55
C LYS A 17 21.45 20.56 -32.14
N ASP A 18 21.74 21.75 -31.62
CA ASP A 18 21.26 22.19 -30.31
C ASP A 18 19.74 22.34 -30.25
N ASP A 19 19.11 22.85 -31.31
CA ASP A 19 17.65 23.02 -31.38
C ASP A 19 16.90 21.68 -31.46
N ILE A 20 17.44 20.73 -32.25
CA ILE A 20 16.94 19.35 -32.31
C ILE A 20 17.09 18.66 -30.95
N ASP A 21 18.22 18.83 -30.28
CA ASP A 21 18.49 18.25 -28.96
C ASP A 21 17.56 18.82 -27.88
N ASN A 22 17.33 20.13 -27.89
CA ASN A 22 16.50 20.80 -26.89
C ASN A 22 15.01 20.47 -27.09
N THR A 23 14.55 20.37 -28.34
CA THR A 23 13.20 19.93 -28.72
C THR A 23 12.95 18.48 -28.33
N SER A 24 13.90 17.58 -28.63
CA SER A 24 13.85 16.17 -28.23
C SER A 24 13.81 16.01 -26.71
N LYS A 25 14.68 16.72 -25.98
CA LYS A 25 14.67 16.73 -24.51
C LYS A 25 13.38 17.30 -23.93
N GLY A 26 12.78 18.32 -24.56
CA GLY A 26 11.50 18.91 -24.15
C GLY A 26 10.33 17.93 -24.31
N PHE A 27 10.27 17.27 -25.48
CA PHE A 27 9.28 16.24 -25.78
C PHE A 27 9.40 15.02 -24.85
N MET A 28 10.62 14.50 -24.66
CA MET A 28 10.90 13.38 -23.74
C MET A 28 10.52 13.72 -22.29
N ARG A 29 10.80 14.94 -21.83
CA ARG A 29 10.37 15.44 -20.51
C ARG A 29 8.84 15.58 -20.42
N GLY A 30 8.17 15.95 -21.51
CA GLY A 30 6.71 15.98 -21.60
C GLY A 30 6.11 14.58 -21.47
N LEU A 31 6.56 13.65 -22.30
CA LEU A 31 6.10 12.26 -22.31
C LEU A 31 6.35 11.55 -20.97
N ALA A 32 7.53 11.77 -20.37
CA ALA A 32 7.88 11.23 -19.06
C ALA A 32 6.99 11.78 -17.92
N ARG A 33 6.57 13.05 -18.00
CA ARG A 33 5.63 13.64 -17.02
C ARG A 33 4.21 13.08 -17.18
N PHE A 34 3.73 12.93 -18.41
CA PHE A 34 2.42 12.33 -18.70
C PHE A 34 2.35 10.86 -18.27
N THR A 35 3.38 10.06 -18.59
CA THR A 35 3.45 8.67 -18.13
C THR A 35 3.56 8.58 -16.61
N LYS A 36 4.41 9.40 -15.96
CA LYS A 36 4.49 9.41 -14.48
C LYS A 36 3.16 9.79 -13.83
N ALA A 37 2.45 10.79 -14.32
CA ALA A 37 1.16 11.21 -13.76
C ALA A 37 0.08 10.11 -13.90
N ASN A 38 -0.07 9.52 -15.09
CA ASN A 38 -1.04 8.45 -15.32
C ASN A 38 -0.70 7.18 -14.54
N ILE A 39 0.58 6.81 -14.46
CA ILE A 39 1.03 5.64 -13.68
C ILE A 39 0.82 5.88 -12.18
N THR A 40 1.10 7.09 -11.67
CA THR A 40 0.91 7.43 -10.25
C THR A 40 -0.58 7.41 -9.88
N ALA A 41 -1.44 7.98 -10.72
CA ALA A 41 -2.88 7.94 -10.53
C ALA A 41 -3.43 6.50 -10.56
N TRP A 42 -2.94 5.65 -11.47
CA TRP A 42 -3.33 4.25 -11.55
C TRP A 42 -2.84 3.45 -10.33
N LYS A 43 -1.61 3.67 -9.86
CA LYS A 43 -1.06 3.05 -8.65
C LYS A 43 -1.83 3.45 -7.40
N ALA A 44 -2.17 4.73 -7.26
CA ALA A 44 -2.97 5.22 -6.13
C ALA A 44 -4.37 4.60 -6.12
N LYS A 45 -5.00 4.46 -7.29
CA LYS A 45 -6.38 3.92 -7.40
C LYS A 45 -6.45 2.39 -7.24
N ASN A 46 -5.46 1.65 -7.73
CA ASN A 46 -5.51 0.18 -7.77
C ASN A 46 -4.59 -0.51 -6.75
N GLY A 47 -3.55 0.17 -6.25
CA GLY A 47 -2.55 -0.42 -5.37
C GLY A 47 -3.14 -0.96 -4.07
N ILE A 48 -4.07 -0.21 -3.47
CA ILE A 48 -4.75 -0.62 -2.23
C ILE A 48 -5.67 -1.83 -2.46
N ASN A 49 -6.37 -1.87 -3.61
CA ASN A 49 -7.22 -3.01 -3.96
C ASN A 49 -6.39 -4.26 -4.24
N MET A 50 -5.26 -4.14 -4.94
CA MET A 50 -4.33 -5.25 -5.18
C MET A 50 -3.70 -5.74 -3.89
N LEU A 51 -3.26 -4.83 -3.00
CA LEU A 51 -2.71 -5.17 -1.69
C LEU A 51 -3.75 -5.93 -0.84
N ARG A 52 -5.00 -5.51 -0.87
CA ARG A 52 -6.09 -6.21 -0.16
C ARG A 52 -6.31 -7.62 -0.71
N LEU A 53 -6.39 -7.75 -2.03
CA LEU A 53 -6.62 -9.03 -2.67
C LEU A 53 -5.45 -9.98 -2.44
N SER A 54 -4.20 -9.50 -2.53
CA SER A 54 -3.02 -10.30 -2.29
C SER A 54 -2.95 -10.79 -0.84
N LEU A 55 -3.18 -9.91 0.14
CA LEU A 55 -3.26 -10.32 1.54
C LEU A 55 -4.40 -11.32 1.77
N GLY A 56 -5.58 -11.05 1.23
CA GLY A 56 -6.74 -11.94 1.36
C GLY A 56 -6.48 -13.34 0.80
N ILE A 57 -5.90 -13.42 -0.41
CA ILE A 57 -5.52 -14.69 -1.04
C ILE A 57 -4.46 -15.41 -0.22
N VAL A 58 -3.44 -14.71 0.26
CA VAL A 58 -2.36 -15.30 1.07
C VAL A 58 -2.93 -15.92 2.35
N PHE A 59 -3.78 -15.21 3.10
CA PHE A 59 -4.41 -15.74 4.31
C PHE A 59 -5.36 -16.90 4.02
N LEU A 60 -6.16 -16.81 2.96
CA LEU A 60 -7.05 -17.91 2.55
C LEU A 60 -6.27 -19.15 2.15
N TRP A 61 -5.18 -18.98 1.40
CA TRP A 61 -4.35 -20.09 0.95
C TRP A 61 -3.62 -20.75 2.12
N PHE A 62 -3.02 -19.98 3.02
CA PHE A 62 -2.37 -20.51 4.22
C PHE A 62 -3.37 -21.22 5.16
N GLY A 63 -4.56 -20.65 5.36
CA GLY A 63 -5.62 -21.29 6.14
C GLY A 63 -6.14 -22.57 5.47
N PHE A 64 -6.32 -22.53 4.14
CA PHE A 64 -6.77 -23.70 3.38
C PHE A 64 -5.78 -24.86 3.45
N LEU A 65 -4.48 -24.57 3.32
CA LEU A 65 -3.42 -25.57 3.44
C LEU A 65 -3.43 -26.29 4.79
N LYS A 66 -3.82 -25.61 5.88
CA LYS A 66 -3.90 -26.23 7.21
C LYS A 66 -5.01 -27.28 7.36
N PHE A 67 -5.98 -27.32 6.45
CA PHE A 67 -6.94 -28.43 6.41
C PHE A 67 -6.36 -29.70 5.79
N PHE A 68 -5.27 -29.58 5.01
CA PHE A 68 -4.56 -30.70 4.39
C PHE A 68 -3.30 -31.02 5.21
N THR A 69 -3.47 -31.86 6.23
CA THR A 69 -2.39 -32.25 7.15
C THR A 69 -1.26 -33.00 6.43
N GLY A 70 0.00 -32.59 6.64
CA GLY A 70 1.18 -33.44 6.39
C GLY A 70 2.29 -32.88 5.48
N ILE A 71 2.31 -31.59 5.15
CA ILE A 71 3.18 -31.07 4.06
C ILE A 71 4.22 -30.02 4.54
N SER A 72 4.10 -29.42 5.74
CA SER A 72 4.98 -28.30 6.15
C SER A 72 5.65 -28.45 7.52
N PRO A 73 6.98 -28.28 7.62
CA PRO A 73 7.73 -28.25 8.89
C PRO A 73 7.27 -27.17 9.88
N ALA A 74 6.70 -26.07 9.39
CA ALA A 74 6.25 -24.96 10.24
C ALA A 74 4.98 -25.29 11.03
N GLU A 75 4.16 -26.20 10.53
CA GLU A 75 2.91 -26.62 11.12
C GLU A 75 3.15 -27.49 12.35
N ASP A 76 4.12 -28.40 12.26
CA ASP A 76 4.46 -29.33 13.34
C ASP A 76 5.02 -28.59 14.58
N ILE A 77 5.80 -27.53 14.37
CA ILE A 77 6.35 -26.70 15.46
C ILE A 77 5.31 -25.71 16.02
N ALA A 78 4.44 -25.13 15.19
CA ALA A 78 3.34 -24.29 15.68
C ALA A 78 2.36 -25.10 16.54
N GLY A 79 2.09 -26.35 16.17
CA GLY A 79 1.27 -27.27 16.96
C GLY A 79 1.89 -27.55 18.33
N ARG A 80 3.20 -27.83 18.38
CA ARG A 80 3.96 -28.00 19.63
C ARG A 80 3.98 -26.73 20.48
N THR A 81 4.17 -25.56 19.87
CA THR A 81 4.17 -24.28 20.58
C THR A 81 2.84 -24.03 21.26
N ILE A 82 1.73 -24.28 20.57
CA ILE A 82 0.38 -24.12 21.13
C ILE A 82 0.13 -25.16 22.22
N SER A 83 0.55 -26.40 22.04
CA SER A 83 0.45 -27.43 23.07
C SER A 83 1.20 -27.03 24.35
N THR A 84 2.38 -26.41 24.22
CA THR A 84 3.17 -25.92 25.36
C THR A 84 2.57 -24.67 25.98
N LEU A 85 2.09 -23.71 25.18
CA LEU A 85 1.44 -22.48 25.66
C LEU A 85 0.16 -22.77 26.44
N THR A 86 -0.56 -23.81 26.04
CA THR A 86 -1.81 -24.20 26.68
C THR A 86 -1.59 -25.19 27.84
N PHE A 87 -0.34 -25.34 28.33
CA PHE A 87 0.03 -26.30 29.38
C PHE A 87 -0.46 -27.75 29.09
N GLY A 88 -0.57 -28.12 27.82
CA GLY A 88 -1.11 -29.42 27.39
C GLY A 88 -2.63 -29.55 27.43
N LEU A 89 -3.40 -28.51 27.77
CA LEU A 89 -4.87 -28.55 27.81
C LEU A 89 -5.53 -28.59 26.42
N ILE A 90 -4.93 -27.99 25.39
CA ILE A 90 -5.46 -28.01 24.03
C ILE A 90 -4.47 -28.72 23.11
N LYS A 91 -4.88 -29.88 22.61
CA LYS A 91 -4.09 -30.68 21.67
C LYS A 91 -3.89 -29.91 20.36
N PRO A 92 -2.72 -30.03 19.71
CA PRO A 92 -2.45 -29.47 18.38
C PRO A 92 -3.55 -29.77 17.35
N ALA A 93 -4.20 -30.93 17.50
CA ALA A 93 -5.29 -31.39 16.65
C ALA A 93 -6.57 -30.51 16.67
N ILE A 94 -6.77 -29.70 17.72
CA ILE A 94 -7.93 -28.79 17.83
C ILE A 94 -7.52 -27.36 17.50
N SER A 95 -6.31 -26.96 17.93
CA SER A 95 -5.80 -25.60 17.68
C SER A 95 -5.49 -25.35 16.20
N MET A 96 -5.02 -26.36 15.47
CA MET A 96 -4.68 -26.20 14.04
C MET A 96 -5.90 -25.94 13.16
N PRO A 97 -6.99 -26.73 13.22
CA PRO A 97 -8.22 -26.42 12.50
C PRO A 97 -8.84 -25.09 12.93
N LEU A 98 -8.77 -24.74 14.22
CA LEU A 98 -9.29 -23.46 14.70
C LEU A 98 -8.53 -22.28 14.07
N LEU A 99 -7.19 -22.36 14.02
CA LEU A 99 -6.36 -21.36 13.33
C LEU A 99 -6.60 -21.35 11.83
N ALA A 100 -6.83 -22.51 11.21
CA ALA A 100 -7.17 -22.62 9.79
C ALA A 100 -8.47 -21.87 9.47
N VAL A 101 -9.53 -22.11 10.25
CA VAL A 101 -10.82 -21.40 10.14
C VAL A 101 -10.62 -19.90 10.38
N TRP A 102 -9.80 -19.52 11.35
CA TRP A 102 -9.50 -18.12 11.66
C TRP A 102 -8.81 -17.39 10.50
N GLU A 103 -7.78 -18.00 9.91
CA GLU A 103 -7.06 -17.45 8.75
C GLU A 103 -7.95 -17.37 7.51
N CYS A 104 -8.76 -18.40 7.25
CA CYS A 104 -9.75 -18.35 6.17
C CYS A 104 -10.79 -17.25 6.39
N THR A 105 -11.23 -17.04 7.63
CA THR A 105 -12.18 -15.97 7.97
C THR A 105 -11.57 -14.59 7.72
N ILE A 106 -10.29 -14.39 8.10
CA ILE A 106 -9.56 -13.15 7.81
C ILE A 106 -9.44 -12.94 6.30
N GLY A 107 -9.00 -13.96 5.57
CA GLY A 107 -8.80 -13.84 4.13
C GLY A 107 -10.10 -13.59 3.36
N LEU A 108 -11.20 -14.28 3.71
CA LEU A 108 -12.53 -14.00 3.16
C LEU A 108 -13.00 -12.59 3.52
N GLY A 109 -12.81 -12.15 4.77
CA GLY A 109 -13.13 -10.79 5.21
C GLY A 109 -12.40 -9.72 4.39
N LEU A 110 -11.11 -9.92 4.10
CA LEU A 110 -10.32 -9.02 3.26
C LEU A 110 -10.81 -9.00 1.80
N ILE A 111 -11.14 -10.16 1.22
CA ILE A 111 -11.62 -10.23 -0.17
C ILE A 111 -13.00 -9.60 -0.30
N THR A 112 -13.94 -9.97 0.57
CA THR A 112 -15.34 -9.52 0.56
C THR A 112 -15.53 -8.09 1.06
N LYS A 113 -14.49 -7.48 1.68
CA LYS A 113 -14.55 -6.21 2.41
C LYS A 113 -15.54 -6.21 3.57
N ALA A 114 -15.98 -7.38 4.03
CA ALA A 114 -16.92 -7.49 5.13
C ALA A 114 -16.22 -7.12 6.44
N TRP A 115 -16.79 -6.17 7.20
CA TRP A 115 -16.38 -5.87 8.58
C TRP A 115 -14.87 -5.56 8.71
N MET A 116 -14.33 -4.76 7.78
CA MET A 116 -12.89 -4.48 7.64
C MET A 116 -12.16 -4.14 8.95
N ARG A 117 -12.79 -3.38 9.86
CA ARG A 117 -12.18 -3.06 11.17
C ARG A 117 -11.96 -4.32 12.01
N LEU A 118 -12.97 -5.19 12.07
CA LEU A 118 -12.88 -6.47 12.78
C LEU A 118 -11.86 -7.39 12.10
N THR A 119 -11.89 -7.51 10.77
CA THR A 119 -10.92 -8.31 10.01
C THR A 119 -9.48 -7.87 10.24
N LEU A 120 -9.22 -6.56 10.32
CA LEU A 120 -7.89 -6.02 10.60
C LEU A 120 -7.47 -6.28 12.05
N ILE A 121 -8.37 -6.14 13.03
CA ILE A 121 -8.09 -6.50 14.43
C ILE A 121 -7.73 -7.99 14.53
N LEU A 122 -8.52 -8.84 13.87
CA LEU A 122 -8.28 -10.29 13.78
C LEU A 122 -6.91 -10.59 13.15
N LEU A 123 -6.55 -9.88 12.07
CA LEU A 123 -5.25 -9.98 11.42
C LEU A 123 -4.12 -9.62 12.37
N TYR A 124 -4.19 -8.49 13.08
CA TYR A 124 -3.14 -8.09 14.03
C TYR A 124 -3.01 -9.08 15.18
N PHE A 125 -4.14 -9.58 15.69
CA PHE A 125 -4.15 -10.61 16.72
C PHE A 125 -3.46 -11.89 16.24
N GLN A 126 -3.79 -12.35 15.03
CA GLN A 126 -3.13 -13.51 14.40
C GLN A 126 -1.62 -13.28 14.27
N MET A 127 -1.19 -12.10 13.79
CA MET A 127 0.22 -11.77 13.64
C MET A 127 0.95 -11.75 14.99
N ALA A 128 0.34 -11.20 16.04
CA ALA A 128 0.90 -11.24 17.40
C ALA A 128 1.13 -12.70 17.87
N GLY A 129 0.16 -13.59 17.60
CA GLY A 129 0.28 -15.01 17.91
C GLY A 129 1.46 -15.69 17.22
N THR A 130 1.81 -15.29 15.99
CA THR A 130 2.95 -15.88 15.26
C THR A 130 4.32 -15.52 15.83
N PHE A 131 4.43 -14.52 16.71
CA PHE A 131 5.68 -14.18 17.39
C PHE A 131 5.93 -15.00 18.67
N LEU A 132 4.91 -15.65 19.22
CA LEU A 132 5.03 -16.48 20.43
C LEU A 132 6.16 -17.53 20.34
N PRO A 133 6.37 -18.26 19.23
CA PRO A 133 7.45 -19.25 19.13
C PRO A 133 8.85 -18.67 19.36
N ILE A 134 9.11 -17.39 19.05
CA ILE A 134 10.42 -16.76 19.32
C ILE A 134 10.70 -16.69 20.82
N LEU A 135 9.67 -16.43 21.63
CA LEU A 135 9.80 -16.32 23.08
C LEU A 135 9.86 -17.69 23.76
N PHE A 136 9.08 -18.65 23.28
CA PHE A 136 8.97 -19.97 23.91
C PHE A 136 10.00 -21.00 23.38
N PHE A 137 10.38 -20.90 22.09
CA PHE A 137 11.27 -21.85 21.40
C PHE A 137 12.36 -21.13 20.59
N PRO A 138 13.19 -20.27 21.21
CA PRO A 138 14.23 -19.53 20.50
C PRO A 138 15.21 -20.44 19.75
N HIS A 139 15.51 -21.63 20.30
CA HIS A 139 16.41 -22.61 19.71
C HIS A 139 15.89 -23.23 18.39
N GLU A 140 14.57 -23.33 18.22
CA GLU A 140 13.95 -23.81 16.96
C GLU A 140 13.83 -22.68 15.93
N THR A 141 13.88 -21.43 16.39
CA THR A 141 13.69 -20.24 15.56
C THR A 141 15.01 -19.71 15.00
N PHE A 142 16.12 -19.93 15.73
CA PHE A 142 17.45 -19.51 15.34
C PHE A 142 18.45 -20.66 15.52
N SER A 143 19.09 -21.11 14.43
CA SER A 143 20.15 -22.13 14.48
C SER A 143 21.52 -21.55 14.87
N GLY A 144 21.65 -20.23 14.99
CA GLY A 144 22.88 -19.54 15.39
C GLY A 144 22.65 -18.04 15.58
N PHE A 145 23.69 -17.30 16.00
CA PHE A 145 23.64 -15.84 16.13
C PHE A 145 23.38 -15.22 14.74
N PHE A 146 22.14 -14.80 14.47
CA PHE A 146 21.63 -14.28 13.20
C PHE A 146 21.33 -15.26 12.05
N THR A 147 21.28 -16.57 12.28
CA THR A 147 20.81 -17.52 11.24
C THR A 147 19.38 -17.99 11.56
N PRO A 148 18.34 -17.30 11.04
CA PRO A 148 16.97 -17.74 11.24
C PRO A 148 16.71 -19.05 10.51
N THR A 149 16.07 -19.99 11.19
CA THR A 149 15.58 -21.23 10.57
C THR A 149 14.49 -20.92 9.55
N LEU A 150 14.01 -21.94 8.82
CA LEU A 150 12.83 -21.77 7.96
C LEU A 150 11.65 -21.15 8.74
N LEU A 151 11.47 -21.53 10.01
CA LEU A 151 10.47 -20.94 10.90
C LEU A 151 10.75 -19.47 11.18
N GLY A 152 11.99 -19.12 11.54
CA GLY A 152 12.39 -17.72 11.75
C GLY A 152 12.17 -16.86 10.51
N GLN A 153 12.43 -17.38 9.31
CA GLN A 153 12.17 -16.69 8.05
C GLN A 153 10.68 -16.44 7.82
N TYR A 154 9.81 -17.40 8.15
CA TYR A 154 8.37 -17.20 8.07
C TYR A 154 7.88 -16.10 9.02
N ILE A 155 8.43 -16.03 10.24
CA ILE A 155 8.06 -14.97 11.19
C ILE A 155 8.55 -13.61 10.70
N ILE A 156 9.77 -13.52 10.15
CA ILE A 156 10.29 -12.26 9.58
C ILE A 156 9.40 -11.77 8.44
N LYS A 157 8.90 -12.68 7.58
CA LYS A 157 7.96 -12.33 6.51
C LYS A 157 6.66 -11.71 7.04
N ASN A 158 6.20 -12.05 8.24
CA ASN A 158 4.95 -11.50 8.80
C ASN A 158 5.00 -9.98 8.99
N PHE A 159 6.18 -9.37 9.12
CA PHE A 159 6.31 -7.89 9.11
C PHE A 159 5.77 -7.26 7.82
N VAL A 160 5.88 -7.95 6.68
CA VAL A 160 5.31 -7.49 5.41
C VAL A 160 3.78 -7.51 5.46
N LEU A 161 3.20 -8.56 6.08
CA LEU A 161 1.75 -8.68 6.24
C LEU A 161 1.20 -7.61 7.20
N ILE A 162 1.90 -7.35 8.31
CA ILE A 162 1.55 -6.29 9.27
C ILE A 162 1.59 -4.92 8.57
N SER A 163 2.66 -4.63 7.84
CA SER A 163 2.80 -3.38 7.08
C SER A 163 1.67 -3.21 6.07
N GLY A 164 1.32 -4.28 5.34
CA GLY A 164 0.20 -4.27 4.42
C GLY A 164 -1.15 -4.04 5.12
N GLY A 165 -1.35 -4.63 6.30
CA GLY A 165 -2.51 -4.42 7.16
C GLY A 165 -2.65 -2.96 7.63
N ILE A 166 -1.55 -2.31 7.99
CA ILE A 166 -1.53 -0.89 8.40
C ILE A 166 -1.95 0.00 7.24
N VAL A 167 -1.37 -0.20 6.06
CA VAL A 167 -1.73 0.54 4.84
C VAL A 167 -3.21 0.35 4.51
N LEU A 168 -3.74 -0.87 4.65
CA LEU A 168 -5.17 -1.14 4.47
C LEU A 168 -6.04 -0.48 5.53
N GLY A 169 -5.62 -0.47 6.78
CA GLY A 169 -6.33 0.18 7.88
C GLY A 169 -6.44 1.69 7.71
N ALA A 170 -5.38 2.32 7.21
CA ALA A 170 -5.38 3.73 6.83
C ALA A 170 -6.35 3.98 5.66
N ALA A 171 -6.30 3.15 4.62
CA ALA A 171 -7.16 3.29 3.45
C ALA A 171 -8.67 3.14 3.76
N VAL A 172 -9.03 2.32 4.73
CA VAL A 172 -10.42 2.17 5.19
C VAL A 172 -10.90 3.39 5.99
N GLN A 173 -9.98 4.15 6.59
CA GLN A 173 -10.28 5.38 7.31
C GLN A 173 -10.48 6.59 6.38
N GLU A 174 -9.93 6.55 5.16
CA GLU A 174 -10.08 7.60 4.14
C GLU A 174 -11.48 7.64 3.48
N SER A 175 -12.55 7.52 4.25
CA SER A 175 -13.68 8.41 3.96
C SER A 175 -13.15 9.80 4.33
N PRO A 176 -12.95 10.73 3.37
CA PRO A 176 -12.48 12.07 3.70
C PRO A 176 -13.37 12.57 4.85
N PRO A 177 -12.81 13.12 5.94
CA PRO A 177 -13.66 13.81 6.90
C PRO A 177 -14.46 14.78 6.06
N ALA A 178 -15.78 14.59 6.00
CA ALA A 178 -16.64 15.49 5.26
C ALA A 178 -16.27 16.88 5.78
N VAL A 179 -15.56 17.67 4.96
CA VAL A 179 -15.21 19.02 5.32
C VAL A 179 -16.57 19.65 5.51
N LYS A 180 -16.95 19.82 6.77
CA LYS A 180 -18.20 20.46 7.14
C LYS A 180 -17.96 21.92 6.78
N VAL A 181 -18.18 22.24 5.50
CA VAL A 181 -18.16 23.60 5.01
C VAL A 181 -19.17 24.33 5.86
N ASN A 182 -18.68 25.21 6.72
CA ASN A 182 -19.54 26.00 7.56
C ASN A 182 -20.40 26.85 6.62
N LYS A 183 -21.72 26.60 6.62
CA LYS A 183 -22.65 27.33 5.75
C LYS A 183 -22.47 28.84 5.89
N ASN A 184 -22.14 29.33 7.09
CA ASN A 184 -21.93 30.75 7.34
C ASN A 184 -20.66 31.29 6.67
N GLU A 185 -19.58 30.52 6.62
CA GLU A 185 -18.37 30.90 5.87
C GLU A 185 -18.60 30.83 4.36
N ALA A 186 -19.30 29.81 3.87
CA ALA A 186 -19.63 29.70 2.45
C ALA A 186 -20.53 30.84 1.97
N ILE A 187 -21.55 31.21 2.76
CA ILE A 187 -22.43 32.34 2.48
C ILE A 187 -21.64 33.66 2.50
N LYS A 188 -20.72 33.84 3.46
CA LYS A 188 -19.86 35.02 3.53
C LYS A 188 -18.97 35.13 2.30
N LEU A 189 -18.35 34.03 1.86
CA LEU A 189 -17.48 34.01 0.68
C LEU A 189 -18.25 34.22 -0.64
N MET A 190 -19.47 33.69 -0.76
CA MET A 190 -20.33 33.96 -1.91
C MET A 190 -20.79 35.42 -1.94
N SER A 191 -21.17 35.99 -0.78
CA SER A 191 -21.57 37.39 -0.69
C SER A 191 -20.40 38.33 -0.99
N THR A 192 -19.18 38.05 -0.49
CA THR A 192 -18.00 38.87 -0.79
C THR A 192 -17.64 38.82 -2.28
N ARG A 193 -17.79 37.65 -2.93
CA ARG A 193 -17.56 37.51 -4.37
C ARG A 193 -18.59 38.26 -5.20
N ALA A 194 -19.88 38.12 -4.87
CA ALA A 194 -20.94 38.85 -5.56
C ALA A 194 -20.76 40.37 -5.46
N ILE A 195 -20.37 40.89 -4.28
CA ILE A 195 -20.08 42.32 -4.09
C ILE A 195 -18.87 42.76 -4.93
N ALA A 196 -17.82 41.93 -5.01
CA ALA A 196 -16.64 42.25 -5.81
C ALA A 196 -16.95 42.28 -7.32
N GLU A 197 -17.78 41.36 -7.80
CA GLU A 197 -18.23 41.32 -9.20
C GLU A 197 -19.08 42.56 -9.55
N THR A 198 -20.03 42.95 -8.67
CA THR A 198 -20.82 44.18 -8.87
C THR A 198 -19.93 45.43 -8.85
N PHE A 199 -18.91 45.47 -8.00
CA PHE A 199 -17.99 46.61 -7.93
C PHE A 199 -17.10 46.72 -9.18
N GLU A 200 -16.67 45.59 -9.78
CA GLU A 200 -15.96 45.61 -11.05
C GLU A 200 -16.84 46.09 -12.22
N GLU A 201 -18.12 45.69 -12.25
CA GLU A 201 -19.07 46.14 -13.27
C GLU A 201 -19.31 47.66 -13.19
N ASP A 202 -19.51 48.22 -11.98
CA ASP A 202 -19.68 49.66 -11.78
C ASP A 202 -18.41 50.45 -12.17
N PHE A 203 -17.22 49.91 -11.86
CA PHE A 203 -15.96 50.55 -12.23
C PHE A 203 -15.71 50.52 -13.75
N ALA A 204 -16.15 49.46 -14.44
CA ALA A 204 -16.09 49.35 -15.89
C ALA A 204 -17.07 50.32 -16.58
N ALA A 205 -18.25 50.54 -16.00
CA ALA A 205 -19.25 51.45 -16.54
C ALA A 205 -18.83 52.93 -16.48
N HIS A 206 -18.11 53.35 -15.44
CA HIS A 206 -17.66 54.74 -15.25
C HIS A 206 -16.39 55.13 -16.02
N LYS A 207 -15.76 54.18 -16.74
CA LYS A 207 -14.52 54.41 -17.49
C LYS A 207 -14.74 54.74 -18.97
N ASN A 208 -15.99 54.81 -19.43
CA ASN A 208 -16.43 55.26 -20.76
C ASN A 208 -17.06 56.65 -20.70
#